data_AF-A0AAU6HF86-F1
#
_entry.id   AF-A0AAU6HF86-F1
#
_cell.length_a   1.000
_cell.length_b   1.000
_cell.length_c   1.000
_cell.angle_alpha   90.00
_cell.angle_beta   90.00
_cell.angle_gamma   90.00
#
_symmetry.space_group_name_H-M   'P 1'
#
loop_
_entity.id
_entity.type
_entity.pdbx_description
1 polymer ?
#
loop_
_entity_poly.entity_id
_entity_poly.type
_entity_poly.pdbx_seq_one_letter_code
_entity_poly.pdbx_strand_id
1 'polypeptide(L)'
;MSAAAIYADAEVFERKARELLDTMDLAAPWERRLQIEDQVEELREDARSIQTRVENSITHIRNYYGLNLRVGLEVKHEGIPGRIVGFAGQYVAIHRDGDETYVICHATAEMEYPEGVQIGPGPDERFAHLVQVPSGANRDDEK
;
A
#
# COMPACT_ATOMS: atom_id res chain seq x y z
N MET A 1 7.16 10.73 -3.47
CA MET A 1 6.41 10.54 -2.20
C MET A 1 6.47 9.07 -1.83
N SER A 2 7.16 8.73 -0.73
CA SER A 2 7.36 7.33 -0.29
C SER A 2 6.11 6.77 0.33
N ALA A 3 5.95 5.46 0.40
CA ALA A 3 4.76 4.89 1.05
C ALA A 3 4.90 4.76 2.58
N ALA A 4 6.12 4.92 3.12
CA ALA A 4 6.28 5.35 4.52
C ALA A 4 5.78 6.77 4.67
N ALA A 5 5.92 7.64 3.65
CA ALA A 5 5.22 8.92 3.62
C ALA A 5 3.71 8.70 3.54
N ILE A 6 3.17 7.78 2.74
CA ILE A 6 1.70 7.58 2.69
C ILE A 6 1.12 7.17 4.06
N TYR A 7 1.64 6.16 4.76
CA TYR A 7 1.13 5.84 6.11
C TYR A 7 1.56 6.87 7.17
N ALA A 8 2.78 7.41 7.10
CA ALA A 8 3.21 8.47 8.02
C ALA A 8 2.44 9.77 7.78
N ASP A 9 1.89 10.01 6.59
CA ASP A 9 1.09 11.18 6.26
C ASP A 9 -0.24 11.06 7.00
N ALA A 10 -0.89 9.88 7.00
CA ALA A 10 -2.06 9.63 7.84
C ALA A 10 -1.75 9.82 9.33
N GLU A 11 -0.64 9.29 9.84
CA GLU A 11 -0.22 9.51 11.24
C GLU A 11 0.15 10.97 11.54
N VAL A 12 0.69 11.71 10.56
CA VAL A 12 0.99 13.14 10.66
C VAL A 12 -0.30 13.95 10.73
N PHE A 13 -1.29 13.63 9.90
CA PHE A 13 -2.60 14.27 9.94
C PHE A 13 -3.32 14.02 11.27
N GLU A 14 -3.33 12.77 11.75
CA GLU A 14 -3.89 12.42 13.06
C GLU A 14 -3.18 13.12 14.22
N ARG A 15 -1.84 13.21 14.18
CA ARG A 15 -1.06 13.94 15.18
C ARG A 15 -1.36 15.43 15.16
N LYS A 16 -1.41 16.07 13.98
CA LYS A 16 -1.78 17.48 13.84
C LYS A 16 -3.18 17.75 14.37
N ALA A 17 -4.14 16.86 14.09
CA ALA A 17 -5.49 16.95 14.61
C ALA A 17 -5.51 16.90 16.15
N ARG A 18 -4.70 16.01 16.74
CA ARG A 18 -4.54 15.94 18.20
C ARG A 18 -3.89 17.20 18.78
N GLU A 19 -2.81 17.69 18.16
CA GLU A 19 -2.12 18.91 18.59
C GLU A 19 -3.04 20.15 18.53
N LEU A 20 -3.90 20.25 17.52
CA LEU A 20 -4.90 21.33 17.43
C LEU A 20 -5.92 21.28 18.57
N LEU A 21 -6.39 20.08 18.94
CA LEU A 21 -7.29 19.92 20.09
C LEU A 21 -6.59 20.20 21.42
N ASP A 22 -5.36 19.72 21.58
CA ASP A 22 -4.58 19.90 22.81
C ASP A 22 -4.21 21.37 23.05
N THR A 23 -4.07 22.16 21.98
CA THR A 23 -3.78 23.61 22.04
C THR A 23 -5.03 24.48 22.05
N MET A 24 -6.22 23.89 21.99
CA MET A 24 -7.48 24.64 21.97
C MET A 24 -7.75 25.29 23.33
N ASP A 25 -7.73 26.62 23.36
CA ASP A 25 -8.18 27.39 24.52
C ASP A 25 -9.70 27.35 24.64
N LEU A 26 -10.22 26.69 25.68
CA LEU A 26 -11.65 26.60 25.96
C LEU A 26 -12.27 27.95 26.34
N ALA A 27 -11.46 28.93 26.75
CA ALA A 27 -11.90 30.29 27.02
C ALA A 27 -12.02 31.15 25.73
N ALA A 28 -11.56 30.65 24.58
CA ALA A 28 -11.65 31.36 23.32
C ALA A 28 -13.12 31.56 22.86
N PRO A 29 -13.38 32.58 22.01
CA PRO A 29 -14.69 32.75 21.36
C PRO A 29 -15.15 31.48 20.64
N TRP A 30 -16.46 31.25 20.60
CA TRP A 30 -17.04 30.05 20.00
C TRP A 30 -16.75 29.94 18.50
N GLU A 31 -16.61 31.05 17.76
CA GLU A 31 -16.23 31.00 16.34
C GLU A 31 -14.82 30.42 16.15
N ARG A 32 -13.90 30.74 17.08
CA ARG A 32 -12.52 30.24 17.02
C ARG A 32 -12.45 28.75 17.32
N ARG A 33 -13.31 28.26 18.22
CA ARG A 33 -13.44 26.83 18.54
C ARG A 33 -13.99 26.04 17.36
N LEU A 34 -15.05 26.54 16.70
CA LEU A 34 -15.59 25.93 15.48
C LEU A 34 -14.55 25.82 14.37
N GLN A 35 -13.74 26.86 14.14
CA GLN A 35 -12.67 26.80 13.14
C GLN A 35 -11.64 25.70 13.44
N ILE A 36 -11.30 25.49 14.71
CA ILE A 36 -10.38 24.43 15.12
C ILE A 36 -11.03 23.06 14.92
N GLU A 37 -12.30 22.91 15.29
CA GLU A 37 -13.08 21.68 15.08
C GLU A 37 -13.18 21.30 13.60
N ASP A 38 -13.48 22.26 12.72
CA ASP A 38 -13.53 22.05 11.26
C ASP A 38 -12.17 21.59 10.72
N GLN A 39 -11.07 22.25 11.14
CA GLN A 39 -9.71 21.86 10.73
C GLN A 39 -9.33 20.46 11.23
N VAL A 40 -9.73 20.11 12.45
CA VAL A 40 -9.50 18.77 13.02
C VAL A 40 -10.25 17.72 12.21
N GLU A 41 -11.49 17.99 11.79
CA GLU A 41 -12.25 17.04 10.99
C GLU A 41 -11.66 16.88 9.59
N GLU A 42 -11.23 17.96 8.94
CA GLU A 42 -10.52 17.92 7.65
C GLU A 42 -9.27 17.03 7.72
N LEU A 43 -8.41 17.25 8.73
CA LEU A 43 -7.20 16.43 8.94
C LEU A 43 -7.54 14.95 9.14
N ARG A 44 -8.61 14.64 9.89
CA ARG A 44 -9.04 13.25 10.10
C ARG A 44 -9.61 12.64 8.84
N GLU A 45 -10.33 13.39 8.02
CA GLU A 45 -10.83 12.93 6.73
C GLU A 45 -9.67 12.56 5.79
N ASP A 46 -8.65 13.41 5.72
CA ASP A 46 -7.43 13.14 4.96
C ASP A 46 -6.73 11.86 5.44
N ALA A 47 -6.58 11.69 6.75
CA ALA A 47 -5.99 10.49 7.33
C ALA A 47 -6.79 9.22 6.96
N ARG A 48 -8.13 9.26 7.09
CA ARG A 48 -9.02 8.13 6.75
C ARG A 48 -8.98 7.80 5.26
N SER A 49 -8.94 8.81 4.40
CA SER A 49 -8.83 8.65 2.95
C SER A 49 -7.54 7.92 2.57
N ILE A 50 -6.42 8.32 3.17
CA ILE A 50 -5.13 7.68 2.98
C ILE A 50 -5.14 6.23 3.46
N GLN A 51 -5.62 5.97 4.69
CA GLN A 51 -5.72 4.62 5.25
C GLN A 51 -6.54 3.71 4.34
N THR A 52 -7.70 4.17 3.89
CA THR A 52 -8.60 3.43 2.99
C THR A 52 -7.89 3.04 1.69
N ARG A 53 -7.12 3.96 1.10
CA ARG A 53 -6.37 3.68 -0.15
C ARG A 53 -5.30 2.62 0.05
N VAL A 54 -4.61 2.64 1.19
CA VAL A 54 -3.60 1.64 1.49
C VAL A 54 -4.23 0.28 1.79
N GLU A 55 -5.29 0.24 2.59
CA GLU A 55 -6.04 -1.00 2.88
C GLU A 55 -6.57 -1.66 1.59
N ASN A 56 -7.09 -0.85 0.67
CA ASN A 56 -7.52 -1.32 -0.64
C ASN A 56 -6.36 -1.91 -1.46
N SER A 57 -5.17 -1.29 -1.39
CA SER A 57 -3.97 -1.78 -2.07
C SER A 57 -3.50 -3.12 -1.50
N ILE A 58 -3.43 -3.23 -0.16
CA ILE A 58 -3.08 -4.47 0.54
C ILE A 58 -4.08 -5.58 0.19
N THR A 59 -5.38 -5.25 0.25
CA THR A 59 -6.45 -6.19 -0.08
C THR A 59 -6.35 -6.66 -1.53
N HIS A 60 -6.06 -5.75 -2.46
CA HIS A 60 -5.83 -6.10 -3.85
C HIS A 60 -4.65 -7.06 -4.00
N ILE A 61 -3.49 -6.73 -3.43
CA ILE A 61 -2.30 -7.58 -3.50
C ILE A 61 -2.57 -8.96 -2.89
N ARG A 62 -3.26 -9.01 -1.75
CA ARG A 62 -3.63 -10.25 -1.09
C ARG A 62 -4.54 -11.12 -1.97
N ASN A 63 -5.58 -10.51 -2.54
CA ASN A 63 -6.59 -11.24 -3.32
C ASN A 63 -6.03 -11.67 -4.69
N TYR A 64 -5.23 -10.83 -5.34
CA TYR A 64 -4.72 -11.09 -6.69
C TYR A 64 -3.38 -11.83 -6.70
N TYR A 65 -2.48 -11.59 -5.75
CA TYR A 65 -1.16 -12.25 -5.69
C TYR A 65 -1.01 -13.26 -4.55
N GLY A 66 -1.98 -13.36 -3.64
CA GLY A 66 -1.92 -14.35 -2.55
C GLY A 66 -0.89 -13.99 -1.48
N LEU A 67 -0.43 -12.74 -1.46
CA LEU A 67 0.65 -12.26 -0.59
C LEU A 67 0.08 -11.50 0.62
N ASN A 68 0.49 -11.88 1.83
CA ASN A 68 0.16 -11.20 3.07
C ASN A 68 1.19 -10.13 3.42
N LEU A 69 1.18 -9.02 2.68
CA LEU A 69 2.15 -7.96 2.88
C LEU A 69 1.71 -6.99 3.98
N ARG A 70 2.69 -6.43 4.69
CA ARG A 70 2.50 -5.37 5.68
C ARG A 70 3.66 -4.38 5.64
N VAL A 71 3.42 -3.14 6.04
CA VAL A 71 4.52 -2.19 6.28
C VAL A 71 5.44 -2.76 7.36
N GLY A 72 6.74 -2.58 7.16
CA GLY A 72 7.76 -3.09 8.06
C GLY A 72 8.20 -4.53 7.78
N LEU A 73 7.56 -5.22 6.83
CA LEU A 73 7.98 -6.56 6.42
C LEU A 73 9.34 -6.50 5.71
N GLU A 74 10.27 -7.35 6.16
CA GLU A 74 11.57 -7.54 5.52
C GLU A 74 11.42 -8.38 4.26
N VAL A 75 12.09 -7.95 3.20
CA VAL A 75 12.00 -8.52 1.85
C VAL A 75 13.36 -8.37 1.16
N LYS A 76 13.56 -9.04 0.03
CA LYS A 76 14.62 -8.66 -0.91
C LYS A 76 14.00 -8.25 -2.24
N HIS A 77 14.61 -7.27 -2.87
CA HIS A 77 14.27 -6.82 -4.21
C HIS A 77 15.55 -6.78 -5.03
N GLU A 78 15.60 -7.51 -6.16
CA GLU A 78 16.82 -7.71 -6.95
C GLU A 78 17.98 -8.31 -6.12
N GLY A 79 17.67 -9.18 -5.16
CA GLY A 79 18.65 -9.76 -4.23
C GLY A 79 19.17 -8.81 -3.15
N ILE A 80 18.76 -7.54 -3.15
CA ILE A 80 19.14 -6.53 -2.15
C ILE A 80 18.12 -6.59 -0.99
N PRO A 81 18.56 -6.83 0.26
CA PRO A 81 17.69 -6.77 1.42
C PRO A 81 17.08 -5.38 1.62
N GLY A 82 15.88 -5.35 2.17
CA GLY A 82 15.19 -4.11 2.50
C GLY A 82 13.88 -4.36 3.22
N ARG A 83 13.09 -3.29 3.32
CA ARG A 83 11.83 -3.30 4.07
C ARG A 83 10.72 -2.62 3.28
N ILE A 84 9.54 -3.21 3.28
CA ILE A 84 8.34 -2.58 2.73
C ILE A 84 8.01 -1.35 3.56
N VAL A 85 8.00 -0.21 2.91
CA VAL A 85 7.62 1.07 3.51
C VAL A 85 6.19 1.45 3.15
N GLY A 86 5.58 0.85 2.13
CA GLY A 86 4.12 0.90 1.94
C GLY A 86 3.65 0.50 0.53
N PHE A 87 2.45 0.95 0.15
CA PHE A 87 1.70 0.38 -0.96
C PHE A 87 1.08 1.47 -1.86
N ALA A 88 0.97 1.16 -3.15
CA ALA A 88 0.26 1.98 -4.14
C ALA A 88 -0.37 1.06 -5.20
N GLY A 89 -1.62 0.66 -4.98
CA GLY A 89 -2.31 -0.30 -5.85
C GLY A 89 -1.62 -1.66 -5.85
N GLN A 90 -1.13 -2.09 -7.01
CA GLN A 90 -0.37 -3.35 -7.19
C GLN A 90 1.14 -3.23 -6.87
N TYR A 91 1.60 -2.03 -6.53
CA TYR A 91 3.00 -1.74 -6.28
C TYR A 91 3.31 -1.65 -4.78
N VAL A 92 4.52 -2.06 -4.44
CA VAL A 92 5.11 -1.91 -3.11
C VAL A 92 6.26 -0.90 -3.19
N ALA A 93 6.38 -0.06 -2.17
CA ALA A 93 7.55 0.78 -1.98
C ALA A 93 8.48 0.10 -0.98
N ILE A 94 9.77 0.00 -1.33
CA ILE A 94 10.79 -0.71 -0.54
C ILE A 94 11.94 0.25 -0.26
N HIS A 95 12.36 0.32 0.99
CA HIS A 95 13.63 0.92 1.35
C HIS A 95 14.68 -0.18 1.37
N ARG A 96 15.55 -0.20 0.36
CA ARG A 96 16.67 -1.15 0.26
C ARG A 96 17.78 -0.73 1.22
N ASP A 97 18.49 -1.70 1.78
CA ASP A 97 19.61 -1.44 2.66
C ASP A 97 20.75 -0.77 1.88
N GLY A 98 21.17 0.41 2.34
CA GLY A 98 22.24 1.20 1.70
C GLY A 98 21.75 2.26 0.70
N ASP A 99 20.47 2.25 0.32
CA ASP A 99 19.89 3.31 -0.50
C ASP A 99 19.46 4.51 0.36
N GLU A 100 19.61 5.73 -0.16
CA GLU A 100 19.09 6.96 0.48
C GLU A 100 17.58 7.14 0.26
N THR A 101 17.03 6.46 -0.74
CA THR A 101 15.64 6.59 -1.15
C THR A 101 14.98 5.23 -1.33
N TYR A 102 13.66 5.22 -1.30
CA TYR A 102 12.87 4.02 -1.57
C TYR A 102 12.68 3.81 -3.07
N VAL A 103 12.49 2.56 -3.48
CA VAL A 103 12.11 2.16 -4.83
C VAL A 103 10.64 1.71 -4.85
N ILE A 104 9.93 1.96 -5.95
CA ILE A 104 8.58 1.44 -6.17
C ILE A 104 8.67 0.32 -7.19
N CYS A 105 8.22 -0.88 -6.83
CA CYS A 105 8.22 -2.04 -7.72
C CYS A 105 6.92 -2.82 -7.62
N HIS A 106 6.66 -3.69 -8.61
CA HIS A 106 5.49 -4.55 -8.60
C HIS A 106 5.63 -5.60 -7.49
N ALA A 107 4.53 -5.95 -6.81
CA ALA A 107 4.53 -6.90 -5.70
C ALA A 107 4.97 -8.35 -6.05
N THR A 108 5.37 -8.62 -7.28
CA THR A 108 5.83 -9.94 -7.74
C THR A 108 7.08 -9.87 -8.62
N ALA A 109 7.57 -8.67 -8.94
CA ALA A 109 8.71 -8.52 -9.85
C ALA A 109 10.01 -8.47 -9.06
N GLU A 110 10.87 -9.47 -9.26
CA GLU A 110 12.21 -9.53 -8.66
C GLU A 110 12.18 -9.47 -7.12
N MET A 111 11.08 -9.95 -6.53
CA MET A 111 10.80 -9.94 -5.11
C MET A 111 11.05 -11.31 -4.48
N GLU A 112 11.77 -11.32 -3.36
CA GLU A 112 11.86 -12.47 -2.46
C GLU A 112 11.21 -12.11 -1.12
N TYR A 113 10.24 -12.94 -0.73
CA TYR A 113 9.51 -12.80 0.53
C TYR A 113 9.95 -13.87 1.53
N PRO A 114 9.93 -13.58 2.84
CA PRO A 114 10.21 -14.57 3.86
C PRO A 114 9.15 -15.69 3.85
N GLU A 115 9.53 -16.85 4.37
CA GLU A 115 8.61 -18.00 4.48
C GLU A 115 7.35 -17.63 5.27
N GLY A 116 6.20 -18.15 4.83
CA GLY A 116 4.90 -17.94 5.49
C GLY A 116 4.16 -16.65 5.10
N VAL A 117 4.70 -15.82 4.19
CA VAL A 117 4.02 -14.63 3.68
C VAL A 117 2.86 -14.98 2.75
N GLN A 118 2.91 -16.12 2.07
CA GLN A 118 1.92 -16.52 1.08
C GLN A 118 0.72 -17.23 1.73
N ILE A 119 -0.51 -16.81 1.37
CA ILE A 119 -1.77 -17.28 2.00
C ILE A 119 -2.58 -18.20 1.07
N GLY A 120 -2.14 -18.41 -0.16
CA GLY A 120 -2.85 -19.20 -1.16
C GLY A 120 -1.90 -19.82 -2.18
N PRO A 121 -2.43 -20.60 -3.14
CA PRO A 121 -1.63 -21.10 -4.26
C PRO A 121 -0.92 -19.93 -4.96
N GLY A 122 0.29 -20.18 -5.47
CA GLY A 122 1.16 -19.16 -6.06
C GLY A 122 0.43 -18.30 -7.10
N PRO A 123 0.91 -17.08 -7.40
CA PRO A 123 0.37 -16.25 -8.48
C PRO A 123 0.13 -17.08 -9.75
N ASP A 124 1.10 -17.90 -10.13
CA ASP A 124 1.05 -18.74 -11.33
C ASP A 124 0.00 -19.86 -11.25
N GLU A 125 -0.24 -20.44 -10.07
CA GLU A 125 -1.25 -21.50 -9.88
C GLU A 125 -2.68 -20.94 -9.99
N ARG A 126 -2.88 -19.67 -9.65
CA ARG A 126 -4.18 -18.99 -9.76
C ARG A 126 -4.48 -18.46 -11.16
N PHE A 127 -3.49 -18.37 -12.06
CA PHE A 127 -3.68 -18.02 -13.47
C PHE A 127 -3.44 -19.18 -14.43
N ALA A 128 -3.08 -20.36 -13.93
CA ALA A 128 -2.86 -21.57 -14.74
C ALA A 128 -4.04 -21.91 -15.66
N HIS A 129 -5.27 -21.55 -15.27
CA HIS A 129 -6.47 -21.75 -16.08
C HIS A 129 -6.69 -20.69 -17.18
N LEU A 130 -6.03 -19.52 -17.11
CA LEU A 130 -6.11 -18.47 -18.15
C LEU A 130 -5.11 -18.67 -19.29
N VAL A 131 -4.09 -19.52 -19.11
CA VAL A 131 -3.08 -19.84 -20.14
C VAL A 131 -3.51 -21.03 -21.02
N GLN A 132 -4.68 -21.62 -20.78
CA GLN A 132 -5.28 -22.58 -21.72
C GLN A 132 -5.80 -21.83 -22.95
N VAL A 133 -4.88 -21.43 -23.84
CA VAL A 133 -5.23 -21.13 -25.22
C VAL A 133 -5.78 -22.42 -25.81
N PRO A 134 -7.01 -22.45 -26.35
CA PRO A 134 -7.48 -23.62 -27.07
C PRO A 134 -6.59 -23.80 -28.31
N SER A 135 -5.63 -24.70 -28.21
CA SER A 135 -4.85 -25.20 -29.34
C SER A 135 -5.78 -26.05 -30.18
N GLY A 136 -6.57 -25.41 -31.04
CA GLY A 136 -7.66 -26.09 -31.73
C GLY A 136 -8.40 -25.23 -32.75
N ALA A 137 -7.67 -24.52 -33.61
CA ALA A 137 -8.22 -24.05 -34.87
C ALA A 137 -7.15 -24.16 -35.97
N ASN A 138 -6.85 -25.41 -36.35
CA ASN A 138 -6.28 -25.69 -37.66
C ASN A 138 -7.20 -25.05 -38.72
N ARG A 139 -6.75 -23.96 -39.33
CA ARG A 139 -7.22 -23.51 -40.64
C ARG A 139 -6.25 -24.04 -41.68
N ASP A 140 -6.28 -25.35 -41.86
CA ASP A 140 -5.88 -25.95 -43.12
C ASP A 140 -7.15 -26.09 -43.93
N ASP A 141 -7.35 -25.16 -44.87
CA ASP A 141 -8.01 -25.44 -46.15
C ASP A 141 -7.61 -24.33 -47.12
N GLU A 142 -6.44 -24.55 -47.74
CA GLU A 142 -6.08 -24.03 -49.05
C GLU A 142 -6.94 -24.72 -50.12
N LYS A 143 -7.77 -23.96 -50.85
CA LYS A 143 -7.80 -23.81 -52.32
C LYS A 143 -9.14 -23.33 -52.86
#